data_AF-A0A1H0K9T0-F1
#
_entry.id   AF-A0A1H0K9T0-F1
#
_cell.length_a   1.000
_cell.length_b   1.000
_cell.length_c   1.000
_cell.angle_alpha   90.00
_cell.angle_beta   90.00
_cell.angle_gamma   90.00
#
_symmetry.space_group_name_H-M   'P 1'
#
loop_
_entity.id
_entity.type
_entity.pdbx_description
1 polymer ?
#
loop_
_entity_poly.entity_id
_entity_poly.type
_entity_poly.pdbx_seq_one_letter_code
_entity_poly.pdbx_strand_id
1 'polypeptide(L)'
;MAVDTATDFADARAGGARRCANQSTAIAEALPDAAGYVVVPTNEGFAAANSGTACLVLGRHAAIGGEVGRFRDDGENLWVGQMSVGDRWVYEEEDEGYNAPLIDCAEPHTDQVIGMVQAPGEMSHKNGSDNATELCGNKFESVWAPGPERTVYGWIVDEEDWEQGFNKVVCTVSRSDAKKTTGKIPAPGEV
;
A
#
# COMPACT_ATOMS: atom_id res chain seq x y z
N MET A 1 8.27 1.14 -13.43
CA MET A 1 8.83 2.51 -13.36
C MET A 1 8.15 3.41 -14.39
N ALA A 2 7.77 4.64 -14.01
CA ALA A 2 7.25 5.64 -14.94
C ALA A 2 8.35 6.65 -15.29
N VAL A 3 8.33 7.18 -16.51
CA VAL A 3 9.32 8.15 -17.00
C VAL A 3 8.55 9.31 -17.62
N ASP A 4 8.86 10.52 -17.17
CA ASP A 4 8.43 11.76 -17.81
C ASP A 4 9.45 12.17 -18.88
N THR A 5 8.99 12.55 -20.07
CA THR A 5 9.86 13.02 -21.14
C THR A 5 9.73 14.53 -21.29
N ALA A 6 10.86 15.23 -21.26
CA ALA A 6 10.93 16.68 -21.44
C ALA A 6 11.44 17.04 -22.84
N THR A 7 11.15 18.28 -23.25
CA THR A 7 11.63 18.81 -24.54
C THR A 7 13.11 19.22 -24.51
N ASP A 8 13.56 19.74 -23.37
CA ASP A 8 14.96 20.06 -23.10
C ASP A 8 15.27 19.95 -21.58
N PHE A 9 16.53 20.19 -21.22
CA PHE A 9 16.96 20.16 -19.82
C PHE A 9 16.28 21.24 -18.95
N ALA A 10 15.98 22.41 -19.50
CA ALA A 10 15.33 23.48 -18.73
C ALA A 10 13.88 23.10 -18.37
N ASP A 11 13.16 22.48 -19.31
CA ASP A 11 11.83 21.90 -19.10
C ASP A 11 11.86 20.73 -18.11
N ALA A 12 12.85 19.83 -18.20
CA ALA A 12 13.02 18.75 -17.23
C ALA A 12 13.21 19.30 -15.80
N ARG A 13 14.08 20.31 -15.66
CA ARG A 13 14.37 20.95 -14.37
C ARG A 13 13.18 21.72 -13.80
N ALA A 14 12.45 22.44 -14.65
CA ALA A 14 11.34 23.30 -14.21
C ALA A 14 10.04 22.50 -13.97
N GLY A 15 9.77 21.49 -14.79
CA GLY A 15 8.48 20.80 -14.85
C GLY A 15 8.50 19.33 -14.43
N GLY A 16 9.65 18.66 -14.47
CA GLY A 16 9.76 17.22 -14.28
C GLY A 16 9.21 16.75 -12.93
N ALA A 17 9.51 17.46 -11.84
CA ALA A 17 9.03 17.09 -10.51
C ALA A 17 7.50 17.07 -10.41
N ARG A 18 6.83 18.11 -10.96
CA ARG A 18 5.37 18.20 -10.97
C ARG A 18 4.74 17.12 -11.85
N ARG A 19 5.31 16.86 -13.03
CA ARG A 19 4.79 15.82 -13.93
C ARG A 19 4.98 14.42 -13.34
N CYS A 20 6.12 14.15 -12.71
CA CYS A 20 6.33 12.89 -12.01
C CYS A 20 5.38 12.71 -10.82
N ALA A 21 5.15 13.75 -10.01
CA ALA A 21 4.16 13.68 -8.94
C ALA A 21 2.78 13.30 -9.48
N ASN A 22 2.32 13.93 -10.56
CA ASN A 22 1.04 13.58 -11.19
C ASN A 22 0.97 12.10 -11.64
N GLN A 23 2.11 11.48 -11.99
CA GLN A 23 2.16 10.07 -12.39
C GLN A 23 2.26 9.10 -11.20
N SER A 24 2.91 9.50 -10.10
CA SER A 24 3.25 8.61 -8.98
C SER A 24 2.37 8.77 -7.75
N THR A 25 1.67 9.90 -7.58
CA THR A 25 0.86 10.20 -6.38
C THR A 25 -0.17 9.11 -6.09
N ALA A 26 -0.91 8.65 -7.09
CA ALA A 26 -1.95 7.64 -6.86
C ALA A 26 -1.38 6.33 -6.29
N ILE A 27 -0.21 5.89 -6.75
CA ILE A 27 0.45 4.68 -6.24
C ILE A 27 1.02 4.96 -4.84
N ALA A 28 1.69 6.09 -4.65
CA ALA A 28 2.28 6.44 -3.36
C ALA A 28 1.24 6.62 -2.25
N GLU A 29 0.06 7.16 -2.56
CA GLU A 29 -1.05 7.33 -1.61
C GLU A 29 -1.80 6.03 -1.33
N ALA A 30 -1.77 5.07 -2.27
CA ALA A 30 -2.37 3.76 -2.06
C ALA A 30 -1.53 2.86 -1.13
N LEU A 31 -0.24 3.14 -0.97
CA LEU A 31 0.71 2.39 -0.16
C LEU A 31 0.87 2.98 1.25
N PRO A 32 1.14 2.15 2.27
CA PRO A 32 1.16 2.59 3.67
C PRO A 32 2.27 3.60 3.95
N ASP A 33 3.51 3.33 3.60
CA ASP A 33 4.64 4.20 3.93
C ASP A 33 5.45 4.60 2.69
N ALA A 34 4.80 5.03 1.62
CA ALA A 34 5.46 5.40 0.36
C ALA A 34 5.50 6.90 0.10
N ALA A 35 6.44 7.31 -0.76
CA ALA A 35 6.53 8.64 -1.34
C ALA A 35 6.99 8.59 -2.79
N GLY A 36 6.60 9.62 -3.56
CA GLY A 36 7.15 9.86 -4.88
C GLY A 36 8.54 10.49 -4.80
N TYR A 37 9.48 9.98 -5.57
CA TYR A 37 10.83 10.52 -5.72
C TYR A 37 11.12 10.79 -7.20
N VAL A 38 11.81 11.89 -7.46
CA VAL A 38 12.04 12.36 -8.83
C VAL A 38 13.54 12.45 -9.07
N VAL A 39 14.01 11.73 -10.08
CA VAL A 39 15.40 11.80 -10.52
C VAL A 39 15.43 12.59 -11.82
N VAL A 40 15.68 13.90 -11.68
CA VAL A 40 15.89 14.80 -12.82
C VAL A 40 17.30 14.57 -13.36
N PRO A 41 17.48 14.34 -14.67
CA PRO A 41 18.81 14.16 -15.25
C PRO A 41 19.66 15.43 -15.07
N THR A 42 20.98 15.27 -14.99
CA THR A 42 21.89 16.43 -15.10
C THR A 42 21.88 16.95 -16.53
N ASN A 43 22.43 18.15 -16.74
CA ASN A 43 22.54 18.72 -18.07
C ASN A 43 23.38 17.83 -19.00
N GLU A 44 24.51 17.27 -18.52
CA GLU A 44 25.31 16.34 -19.33
C GLU A 44 24.58 15.01 -19.59
N GLY A 45 23.79 14.55 -18.61
CA GLY A 45 23.07 13.28 -18.68
C GLY A 45 21.77 13.33 -19.47
N PHE A 46 21.25 14.50 -19.82
CA PHE A 46 19.91 14.65 -20.41
C PHE A 46 19.73 13.85 -21.71
N ALA A 47 20.70 13.93 -22.63
CA ALA A 47 20.65 13.17 -23.87
C ALA A 47 20.82 11.66 -23.64
N ALA A 48 21.70 11.26 -22.71
CA ALA A 48 21.89 9.85 -22.35
C ALA A 48 20.66 9.23 -21.67
N ALA A 49 19.90 10.05 -20.93
CA ALA A 49 18.61 9.69 -20.34
C ALA A 49 17.45 9.71 -21.36
N ASN A 50 17.74 9.96 -22.65
CA ASN A 50 16.74 10.12 -23.71
C ASN A 50 15.65 11.14 -23.32
N SER A 51 16.09 12.28 -22.76
CA SER A 51 15.22 13.33 -22.24
C SER A 51 14.31 12.92 -21.07
N GLY A 52 14.60 11.79 -20.43
CA GLY A 52 13.79 11.18 -19.39
C GLY A 52 14.10 11.69 -17.98
N THR A 53 13.06 12.03 -17.23
CA THR A 53 13.04 12.17 -15.77
C THR A 53 12.41 10.93 -15.17
N ALA A 54 13.12 10.22 -14.29
CA ALA A 54 12.57 9.02 -13.66
C ALA A 54 11.62 9.39 -12.52
N CYS A 55 10.43 8.81 -12.54
CA CYS A 55 9.39 8.97 -11.52
C CYS A 55 9.34 7.68 -10.69
N LEU A 56 9.89 7.73 -9.49
CA LEU A 56 10.02 6.59 -8.58
C LEU A 56 8.97 6.67 -7.47
N VAL A 57 8.57 5.51 -6.96
CA VAL A 57 7.84 5.36 -5.69
C VAL A 57 8.72 4.51 -4.80
N LEU A 58 9.09 5.04 -3.65
CA LEU A 58 9.95 4.35 -2.67
C LEU A 58 9.28 4.42 -1.30
N GLY A 59 9.62 3.48 -0.42
CA GLY A 59 9.24 3.58 0.98
C GLY A 59 9.96 4.74 1.67
N ARG A 60 9.31 5.37 2.64
CA ARG A 60 9.85 6.54 3.36
C ARG A 60 10.88 6.12 4.40
N HIS A 61 10.57 5.05 5.13
CA HIS A 61 11.40 4.58 6.24
C HIS A 61 11.98 3.19 5.98
N ALA A 62 11.21 2.30 5.36
CA ALA A 62 11.64 0.95 5.01
C ALA A 62 11.48 0.66 3.52
N ALA A 63 12.08 -0.44 3.05
CA ALA A 63 11.92 -0.87 1.66
C ALA A 63 10.48 -1.34 1.40
N ILE A 64 9.99 -1.13 0.17
CA ILE A 64 8.75 -1.78 -0.26
C ILE A 64 9.10 -3.24 -0.57
N GLY A 65 8.43 -4.18 0.10
CA GLY A 65 8.73 -5.62 0.10
C GLY A 65 8.43 -6.38 -1.21
N GLY A 66 8.46 -5.72 -2.37
CA GLY A 66 8.19 -6.35 -3.66
C GLY A 66 7.75 -5.38 -4.75
N GLU A 67 7.16 -5.93 -5.81
CA GLU A 67 6.62 -5.16 -6.93
C GLU A 67 5.34 -4.42 -6.53
N VAL A 68 4.98 -3.35 -7.24
CA VAL A 68 3.82 -2.51 -6.89
C VAL A 68 2.94 -2.20 -8.09
N GLY A 69 1.65 -1.98 -7.81
CA GLY A 69 0.66 -1.63 -8.81
C GLY A 69 0.55 -2.73 -9.88
N ARG A 70 0.72 -2.35 -11.15
CA ARG A 70 0.55 -3.23 -12.31
C ARG A 70 1.70 -4.23 -12.54
N PHE A 71 2.74 -4.16 -11.73
CA PHE A 71 3.91 -5.04 -11.85
C PHE A 71 3.79 -6.27 -10.95
N ARG A 72 2.73 -6.38 -10.14
CA ARG A 72 2.46 -7.54 -9.29
C ARG A 72 1.66 -8.58 -10.06
N ASP A 73 2.02 -9.84 -9.92
CA ASP A 73 1.30 -10.98 -10.46
C ASP A 73 0.31 -11.60 -9.44
N ASP A 74 -0.69 -12.30 -9.97
CA ASP A 74 -1.63 -13.11 -9.16
C ASP A 74 -0.87 -14.23 -8.42
N GLY A 75 -1.22 -14.45 -7.16
CA GLY A 75 -0.56 -15.42 -6.28
C GLY A 75 0.70 -14.91 -5.58
N GLU A 76 1.20 -13.72 -5.89
CA GLU A 76 2.30 -13.11 -5.12
C GLU A 76 1.90 -12.86 -3.67
N ASN A 77 2.73 -13.31 -2.73
CA ASN A 77 2.50 -13.08 -1.32
C ASN A 77 2.67 -11.60 -0.96
N LEU A 78 1.64 -11.03 -0.36
CA LEU A 78 1.63 -9.65 0.11
C LEU A 78 2.34 -9.52 1.47
N TRP A 79 3.10 -8.44 1.60
CA TRP A 79 3.69 -7.98 2.86
C TRP A 79 3.08 -6.63 3.22
N VAL A 80 3.04 -6.28 4.50
CA VAL A 80 2.41 -5.02 4.95
C VAL A 80 2.96 -3.81 4.21
N GLY A 81 4.27 -3.73 3.95
CA GLY A 81 4.88 -2.63 3.21
C GLY A 81 4.45 -2.48 1.74
N GLN A 82 3.84 -3.50 1.14
CA GLN A 82 3.38 -3.49 -0.25
C GLN A 82 1.85 -3.62 -0.41
N MET A 83 1.11 -3.83 0.67
CA MET A 83 -0.35 -3.90 0.66
C MET A 83 -0.95 -2.52 0.31
N SER A 84 -1.58 -2.45 -0.85
CA SER A 84 -2.20 -1.25 -1.40
C SER A 84 -3.71 -1.23 -1.14
N VAL A 85 -4.29 -0.04 -0.98
CA VAL A 85 -5.75 0.10 -0.87
C VAL A 85 -6.46 -0.55 -2.06
N GLY A 86 -7.40 -1.45 -1.76
CA GLY A 86 -8.16 -2.21 -2.75
C GLY A 86 -7.58 -3.59 -3.07
N ASP A 87 -6.38 -3.91 -2.61
CA ASP A 87 -5.83 -5.27 -2.74
C ASP A 87 -6.74 -6.29 -2.09
N ARG A 88 -6.83 -7.46 -2.72
CA ARG A 88 -7.59 -8.61 -2.25
C ARG A 88 -6.65 -9.79 -2.15
N TRP A 89 -6.82 -10.58 -1.10
CA TRP A 89 -5.94 -11.71 -0.85
C TRP A 89 -6.67 -12.81 -0.10
N VAL A 90 -6.05 -13.99 -0.07
CA VAL A 90 -6.52 -15.13 0.70
C VAL A 90 -5.63 -15.27 1.92
N TYR A 91 -6.22 -15.23 3.11
CA TYR A 91 -5.54 -15.62 4.33
C TYR A 91 -5.38 -17.14 4.35
N GLU A 92 -4.12 -17.58 4.35
CA GLU A 92 -3.75 -18.99 4.44
C GLU A 92 -2.91 -19.16 5.71
N GLU A 93 -3.51 -19.80 6.71
CA GLU A 93 -2.81 -20.10 7.97
C GLU A 93 -1.72 -21.15 7.74
N GLU A 94 -0.54 -20.90 8.28
CA GLU A 94 0.61 -21.80 8.22
C GLU A 94 1.03 -22.22 9.64
N ASP A 95 1.82 -23.29 9.76
CA ASP A 95 2.36 -23.74 11.06
C ASP A 95 3.16 -22.61 11.75
N GLU A 96 3.85 -21.78 10.95
CA GLU A 96 4.60 -20.60 11.38
C GLU A 96 4.16 -19.38 10.56
N GLY A 97 3.08 -18.73 11.00
CA GLY A 97 2.62 -17.46 10.43
C GLY A 97 1.45 -17.63 9.45
N TYR A 98 1.51 -16.89 8.34
CA TYR A 98 0.46 -16.92 7.32
C TYR A 98 1.03 -16.58 5.95
N ASN A 99 0.38 -17.10 4.92
CA ASN A 99 0.52 -16.65 3.55
C ASN A 99 -0.61 -15.67 3.21
N ALA A 100 -0.31 -14.75 2.31
CA ALA A 100 -1.23 -13.71 1.86
C ALA A 100 -1.17 -13.53 0.35
N PRO A 101 -1.46 -14.58 -0.46
CA PRO A 101 -1.44 -14.49 -1.90
C PRO A 101 -2.43 -13.43 -2.39
N LEU A 102 -1.92 -12.46 -3.15
CA LEU A 102 -2.70 -11.51 -3.92
C LEU A 102 -3.59 -12.29 -4.90
N ILE A 103 -4.84 -11.87 -5.03
CA ILE A 103 -5.79 -12.53 -5.92
C ILE A 103 -6.50 -11.51 -6.82
N ASP A 104 -6.79 -11.91 -8.06
CA ASP A 104 -7.61 -11.13 -8.97
C ASP A 104 -8.94 -10.72 -8.31
N CYS A 105 -9.34 -9.50 -8.59
CA CYS A 105 -10.55 -8.90 -8.08
C CYS A 105 -11.84 -9.67 -8.40
N ALA A 106 -11.88 -10.40 -9.51
CA ALA A 106 -13.00 -11.23 -9.93
C ALA A 106 -13.04 -12.59 -9.23
N GLU A 107 -11.98 -12.97 -8.50
CA GLU A 107 -11.86 -14.25 -7.84
C GLU A 107 -12.26 -14.20 -6.35
N PRO A 108 -12.59 -15.35 -5.73
CA PRO A 108 -12.91 -15.42 -4.31
C PRO A 108 -11.70 -15.13 -3.40
N HIS A 109 -11.87 -14.21 -2.45
CA HIS A 109 -10.83 -13.75 -1.50
C HIS A 109 -11.39 -13.69 -0.07
N THR A 110 -10.53 -13.72 0.95
CA THR A 110 -10.97 -13.58 2.35
C THR A 110 -10.90 -12.14 2.81
N ASP A 111 -9.89 -11.40 2.35
CA ASP A 111 -9.51 -10.10 2.90
C ASP A 111 -9.36 -9.05 1.80
N GLN A 112 -9.78 -7.82 2.12
CA GLN A 112 -9.57 -6.66 1.27
C GLN A 112 -8.94 -5.52 2.06
N VAL A 113 -7.88 -4.90 1.52
CA VAL A 113 -7.29 -3.69 2.10
C VAL A 113 -8.24 -2.51 1.90
N ILE A 114 -8.62 -1.85 2.98
CA ILE A 114 -9.59 -0.74 2.99
C ILE A 114 -8.96 0.61 3.29
N GLY A 115 -7.72 0.63 3.76
CA GLY A 115 -7.02 1.85 4.10
C GLY A 115 -5.91 1.61 5.12
N MET A 116 -5.43 2.71 5.69
CA MET A 116 -4.34 2.70 6.66
C MET A 116 -4.63 3.71 7.77
N VAL A 117 -4.02 3.48 8.93
CA VAL A 117 -4.01 4.40 10.07
C VAL A 117 -2.58 4.68 10.51
N GLN A 118 -2.35 5.90 10.95
CA GLN A 118 -1.11 6.30 11.59
C GLN A 118 -1.16 5.84 13.05
N ALA A 119 -0.17 5.07 13.51
CA ALA A 119 -0.06 4.74 14.93
C ALA A 119 0.23 6.03 15.74
N PRO A 120 -0.39 6.23 16.91
CA PRO A 120 -0.16 7.42 17.73
C PRO A 120 1.26 7.50 18.30
N GLY A 121 1.94 8.62 18.10
CA GLY A 121 3.20 8.96 18.78
C GLY A 121 4.32 7.92 18.62
N GLU A 122 5.22 7.87 19.61
CA GLU A 122 6.29 6.86 19.72
C GLU A 122 5.75 5.54 20.29
N MET A 123 4.65 5.04 19.73
CA MET A 123 4.13 3.71 20.06
C MET A 123 5.17 2.66 19.71
N SER A 124 5.50 1.77 20.65
CA SER A 124 6.40 0.65 20.39
C SER A 124 5.77 -0.35 19.42
N HIS A 125 6.60 -1.15 18.73
CA HIS A 125 6.12 -2.20 17.83
C HIS A 125 5.12 -3.13 18.52
N LYS A 126 5.46 -3.62 19.72
CA LYS A 126 4.57 -4.45 20.53
C LYS A 126 3.21 -3.81 20.77
N ASN A 127 3.18 -2.55 21.21
CA ASN A 127 1.92 -1.85 21.45
C ASN A 127 1.17 -1.60 20.14
N GLY A 128 1.89 -1.32 19.05
CA GLY A 128 1.32 -1.22 17.70
C GLY A 128 0.61 -2.51 17.31
N SER A 129 1.25 -3.66 17.52
CA SER A 129 0.71 -4.99 17.21
C SER A 129 -0.55 -5.27 18.05
N ASP A 130 -0.44 -5.09 19.36
CA ASP A 130 -1.51 -5.37 20.32
C ASP A 130 -2.75 -4.48 20.09
N ASN A 131 -2.60 -3.30 19.45
CA ASN A 131 -3.67 -2.33 19.21
C ASN A 131 -4.04 -2.13 17.72
N ALA A 132 -3.38 -2.81 16.79
CA ALA A 132 -3.54 -2.58 15.34
C ALA A 132 -5.00 -2.69 14.89
N THR A 133 -5.67 -3.77 15.31
CA THR A 133 -7.08 -4.02 15.01
C THR A 133 -8.00 -2.96 15.60
N GLU A 134 -7.76 -2.51 16.84
CA GLU A 134 -8.55 -1.44 17.45
C GLU A 134 -8.39 -0.10 16.71
N LEU A 135 -7.16 0.25 16.32
CA LEU A 135 -6.87 1.47 15.55
C LEU A 135 -7.61 1.47 14.20
N CYS A 136 -7.60 0.34 13.50
CA CYS A 136 -8.34 0.18 12.25
C CYS A 136 -9.85 0.18 12.46
N GLY A 137 -10.35 -0.52 13.48
CA GLY A 137 -11.77 -0.58 13.84
C GLY A 137 -12.34 0.81 14.12
N ASN A 138 -11.65 1.59 14.96
CA ASN A 138 -12.03 2.97 15.29
C ASN A 138 -12.21 3.87 14.06
N LYS A 139 -11.42 3.68 13.00
CA LYS A 139 -11.51 4.48 11.78
C LYS A 139 -12.51 3.92 10.75
N PHE A 140 -12.55 2.60 10.60
CA PHE A 140 -13.18 1.98 9.44
C PHE A 140 -14.38 1.10 9.75
N GLU A 141 -14.58 0.62 10.98
CA GLU A 141 -15.59 -0.40 11.29
C GLU A 141 -17.03 0.08 11.06
N SER A 142 -17.39 1.26 11.58
CA SER A 142 -18.74 1.86 11.39
C SER A 142 -19.16 1.95 9.94
N VAL A 143 -18.15 2.11 9.10
CA VAL A 143 -18.28 2.03 7.67
C VAL A 143 -18.21 0.51 7.38
N TRP A 144 -17.06 -0.12 7.20
CA TRP A 144 -16.88 -1.37 6.45
C TRP A 144 -17.48 -2.65 7.08
N ALA A 145 -17.81 -2.61 8.37
CA ALA A 145 -18.34 -3.70 9.15
C ALA A 145 -19.41 -3.21 10.16
N PRO A 146 -20.56 -2.69 9.70
CA PRO A 146 -21.59 -2.12 10.58
C PRO A 146 -22.45 -3.19 11.30
N GLY A 147 -22.10 -4.47 11.14
CA GLY A 147 -22.84 -5.63 11.63
C GLY A 147 -21.91 -6.83 11.86
N PRO A 148 -22.43 -7.95 12.38
CA PRO A 148 -21.62 -9.08 12.82
C PRO A 148 -21.06 -9.95 11.69
N GLU A 149 -21.39 -9.65 10.42
CA GLU A 149 -20.97 -10.46 9.27
C GLU A 149 -19.54 -10.17 8.81
N ARG A 150 -18.96 -9.05 9.24
CA ARG A 150 -17.64 -8.59 8.83
C ARG A 150 -16.83 -8.14 10.03
N THR A 151 -15.52 -8.23 9.88
CA THR A 151 -14.56 -7.78 10.88
C THR A 151 -13.48 -6.97 10.20
N VAL A 152 -13.06 -5.87 10.84
CA VAL A 152 -11.90 -5.08 10.42
C VAL A 152 -10.67 -5.57 11.19
N TYR A 153 -9.56 -5.75 10.50
CA TYR A 153 -8.27 -6.17 11.07
C TYR A 153 -7.20 -5.12 10.81
N GLY A 154 -6.20 -5.07 11.70
CA GLY A 154 -5.01 -4.25 11.53
C GLY A 154 -3.76 -5.10 11.42
N TRP A 155 -2.89 -4.73 10.48
CA TRP A 155 -1.62 -5.39 10.20
C TRP A 155 -0.48 -4.38 10.28
N ILE A 156 0.63 -4.78 10.91
CA ILE A 156 1.82 -3.94 11.05
C ILE A 156 3.03 -4.65 10.46
N VAL A 157 4.04 -3.86 10.10
CA VAL A 157 5.35 -4.37 9.70
C VAL A 157 6.07 -5.06 10.87
N ASP A 158 7.21 -5.68 10.58
CA ASP A 158 8.09 -6.22 11.61
C ASP A 158 8.70 -5.11 12.49
N GLU A 159 9.38 -5.52 13.56
CA GLU A 159 9.95 -4.61 14.55
C GLU A 159 11.04 -3.72 13.93
N GLU A 160 11.84 -4.24 13.00
CA GLU A 160 12.94 -3.50 12.38
C GLU A 160 12.44 -2.34 11.51
N ASP A 161 11.41 -2.57 10.68
CA ASP A 161 10.81 -1.53 9.86
C ASP A 161 10.05 -0.49 10.71
N TRP A 162 9.41 -0.96 11.79
CA TRP A 162 8.72 -0.08 12.74
C TRP A 162 9.68 0.88 13.44
N GLU A 163 10.82 0.36 13.92
CA GLU A 163 11.88 1.16 14.56
C GLU A 163 12.52 2.18 13.61
N GLN A 164 12.53 1.92 12.31
CA GLN A 164 12.96 2.87 11.28
C GLN A 164 11.94 4.01 11.04
N GLY A 165 10.72 3.86 11.55
CA GLY A 165 9.67 4.88 11.45
C GLY A 165 8.46 4.46 10.61
N PHE A 166 8.41 3.22 10.10
CA PHE A 166 7.20 2.70 9.46
C PHE A 166 6.16 2.33 10.52
N ASN A 167 5.50 3.36 11.04
CA ASN A 167 4.49 3.27 12.09
C ASN A 167 3.06 3.43 11.54
N LYS A 168 2.81 2.96 10.31
CA LYS A 168 1.46 2.85 9.74
C LYS A 168 0.93 1.43 9.86
N VAL A 169 -0.33 1.32 10.25
CA VAL A 169 -1.09 0.07 10.28
C VAL A 169 -1.90 -0.04 9.00
N VAL A 170 -1.81 -1.17 8.30
CA VAL A 170 -2.67 -1.50 7.16
C VAL A 170 -3.96 -2.11 7.69
N CYS A 171 -5.10 -1.60 7.22
CA CYS A 171 -6.41 -2.04 7.64
C CYS A 171 -7.06 -2.89 6.57
N THR A 172 -7.53 -4.10 6.93
CA THR A 172 -8.31 -4.96 6.06
C THR A 172 -9.72 -5.15 6.60
N VAL A 173 -10.63 -5.58 5.72
CA VAL A 173 -11.94 -6.12 6.10
C VAL A 173 -12.05 -7.55 5.58
N SER A 174 -12.62 -8.43 6.38
CA SER A 174 -12.94 -9.80 5.99
C SER A 174 -14.34 -10.19 6.48
N ARG A 175 -14.79 -11.36 6.04
CA ARG A 175 -16.02 -11.97 6.58
C ARG A 175 -15.74 -12.62 7.92
N SER A 176 -16.62 -12.42 8.90
CA SER A 176 -16.45 -13.00 10.23
C SER A 176 -16.58 -14.54 10.25
N ASP A 177 -17.15 -15.14 9.20
CA ASP A 177 -17.21 -16.60 9.03
C ASP A 177 -16.00 -17.18 8.29
N ALA A 178 -14.97 -16.36 8.03
CA ALA A 178 -13.73 -16.69 7.31
C ALA A 178 -13.93 -17.26 5.89
N LYS A 179 -15.15 -17.20 5.32
CA LYS A 179 -15.38 -17.67 3.96
C LYS A 179 -14.89 -16.66 2.95
N LYS A 180 -14.54 -17.17 1.76
CA LYS A 180 -14.20 -16.33 0.61
C LYS A 180 -15.42 -15.60 0.05
N THR A 181 -15.20 -14.43 -0.53
CA THR A 181 -16.19 -13.62 -1.25
C THR A 181 -15.65 -13.15 -2.59
N THR A 182 -16.51 -12.86 -3.55
CA THR A 182 -16.13 -12.42 -4.90
C THR A 182 -16.42 -10.94 -5.08
N GLY A 183 -15.57 -10.23 -5.82
CA GLY A 183 -15.75 -8.81 -6.12
C GLY A 183 -15.25 -7.91 -4.99
N LYS A 184 -15.71 -6.65 -4.96
CA LYS A 184 -15.37 -5.73 -3.86
C LYS A 184 -16.24 -6.07 -2.66
N ILE A 185 -15.69 -6.08 -1.45
CA ILE A 185 -16.51 -5.99 -0.24
C ILE A 185 -17.19 -4.62 -0.30
N PRO A 186 -18.53 -4.51 -0.47
CA PRO A 186 -19.19 -3.25 -0.79
C PRO A 186 -18.83 -2.16 0.21
N ALA A 187 -18.68 -0.93 -0.30
CA ALA A 187 -18.41 0.16 0.61
C ALA A 187 -19.66 0.41 1.46
N PRO A 188 -19.47 0.64 2.73
CA PRO A 188 -20.53 1.11 3.62
C PRO A 188 -21.11 2.48 3.27
N GLY A 189 -22.44 2.56 3.31
CA GLY A 189 -23.19 3.71 2.78
C GLY A 189 -23.52 3.61 1.29
N GLU A 190 -23.15 2.52 0.61
CA GLU A 190 -23.67 2.18 -0.74
C GLU A 190 -24.96 1.33 -0.67
N VAL A 191 -25.91 1.69 0.23
CA VAL A 191 -27.34 1.30 0.21
C VAL A 191 -28.25 2.52 0.33
#